data_AF-A0A4R4L0Z6-F1
#
_entry.id   AF-A0A4R4L0Z6-F1
#
_cell.length_a   1.000
_cell.length_b   1.000
_cell.length_c   1.000
_cell.angle_alpha   90.00
_cell.angle_beta   90.00
_cell.angle_gamma   90.00
#
_symmetry.space_group_name_H-M   'P 1'
#
loop_
_entity.id
_entity.type
_entity.pdbx_description
1 polymer ?
#
loop_
_entity_poly.entity_id
_entity_poly.type
_entity_poly.pdbx_seq_one_letter_code
_entity_poly.pdbx_strand_id
1 'polypeptide(L)'
;MPRHPDTVITPNRLLVQARQRLTSPHRPGQHLSRAELADAINAALDRLYTGRSLTAHYVDHRWVGKLERGEHRWPSHERRAALRQVLDATTDTELGLYSPRRTPDAIRSGHVQDQPATRRLLHVHVSGKLLDGDPEAWLHALDEFTNQPMRTWPQLRGRVQEYLEVLDHLQGGHVRPHLARVDARWSEFMSWIADNTAPPEGWAWLDRSHCRAIEADDSSLVAYTLMRQSQRALDNGDVRTAIVFSRRSLAPSSVPARTRALCLTRVAEALAASGDDEARTAIMAARRELPDAGANAVDEDDFARHCDPRYVAAVDARCRHLLGDPTSATAIFEELLSDQAAIAPIDAGLWHAHLAECYLHHDPERAVDHGMRALRLSDETASYRVIRATHPLAIALRRHSALPSARAFIDRHRTAVTTQ
;
A
#
# COMPACT_ATOMS: atom_id res chain seq x y z
N MET A 1 16.28 10.46 -13.77
CA MET A 1 15.41 11.49 -14.39
C MET A 1 14.73 12.28 -13.29
N PRO A 2 14.83 13.61 -13.27
CA PRO A 2 14.03 14.42 -12.35
C PRO A 2 12.55 14.28 -12.73
N ARG A 3 11.69 14.02 -11.75
CA ARG A 3 10.23 14.17 -11.94
C ARG A 3 9.99 15.66 -12.12
N HIS A 4 9.66 16.07 -13.34
CA HIS A 4 9.25 17.43 -13.64
C HIS A 4 8.07 17.83 -12.74
N PRO A 5 8.11 18.99 -12.07
CA PRO A 5 6.89 19.66 -11.64
C PRO A 5 6.13 20.05 -12.93
N ASP A 6 4.81 19.89 -12.91
CA ASP A 6 3.88 20.01 -14.04
C ASP A 6 3.72 18.76 -14.91
N THR A 7 3.38 17.61 -14.32
CA THR A 7 2.59 16.64 -15.10
C THR A 7 1.16 17.17 -15.16
N VAL A 8 0.88 18.04 -16.14
CA VAL A 8 -0.48 18.47 -16.46
C VAL A 8 -1.34 17.20 -16.64
N ILE A 9 -2.29 16.97 -15.73
CA ILE A 9 -3.24 15.87 -15.86
C ILE A 9 -4.20 16.24 -16.99
N THR A 10 -3.83 15.90 -18.22
CA THR A 10 -4.65 16.17 -19.42
C THR A 10 -5.81 15.19 -19.49
N PRO A 11 -7.08 15.60 -19.50
CA PRO A 11 -8.20 14.64 -19.65
C PRO A 11 -8.01 13.72 -20.87
N ASN A 12 -8.26 12.41 -20.71
CA ASN A 12 -8.22 11.44 -21.79
C ASN A 12 -9.47 11.59 -22.68
N ARG A 13 -9.43 12.61 -23.55
CA ARG A 13 -10.54 12.92 -24.47
C ARG A 13 -10.79 11.78 -25.48
N LEU A 14 -9.77 11.02 -25.85
CA LEU A 14 -9.90 9.89 -26.77
C LEU A 14 -10.78 8.78 -26.18
N LEU A 15 -10.57 8.43 -24.91
CA LEU A 15 -11.40 7.46 -24.22
C LEU A 15 -12.85 7.96 -24.01
N VAL A 16 -13.02 9.24 -23.67
CA VAL A 16 -14.35 9.86 -23.54
C VAL A 16 -15.11 9.79 -24.85
N GLN A 17 -14.46 10.16 -25.96
CA GLN A 17 -15.05 10.10 -27.30
C GLN A 17 -15.36 8.66 -27.72
N ALA A 18 -14.46 7.72 -27.46
CA ALA A 18 -14.68 6.30 -27.76
C ALA A 18 -15.93 5.76 -27.06
N ARG A 19 -16.12 6.08 -25.77
CA ARG A 19 -17.35 5.71 -25.05
C ARG A 19 -18.57 6.40 -25.64
N GLN A 20 -18.48 7.69 -25.96
CA GLN A 20 -19.62 8.46 -26.48
C GLN A 20 -20.04 8.05 -27.90
N ARG A 21 -19.19 7.36 -28.67
CA ARG A 21 -19.60 6.78 -29.96
C ARG A 21 -20.58 5.61 -29.81
N LEU A 22 -20.59 4.95 -28.65
CA LEU A 22 -21.50 3.84 -28.38
C LEU A 22 -22.81 4.35 -27.79
N THR A 23 -23.93 3.77 -28.23
CA THR A 23 -25.27 4.05 -27.70
C THR A 23 -25.51 3.22 -26.44
N SER A 24 -26.21 3.79 -25.45
CA SER A 24 -26.64 3.06 -24.27
C SER A 24 -27.65 1.95 -24.67
N PRO A 25 -27.44 0.69 -24.23
CA PRO A 25 -28.40 -0.39 -24.47
C PRO A 25 -29.67 -0.25 -23.61
N HIS A 26 -29.62 0.52 -22.52
CA HIS A 26 -30.73 0.67 -21.58
C HIS A 26 -31.48 2.00 -21.70
N ARG A 27 -30.91 2.99 -22.38
CA ARG A 27 -31.48 4.34 -22.53
C ARG A 27 -31.42 4.79 -23.99
N PRO A 28 -32.51 4.59 -24.76
CA PRO A 28 -32.57 5.01 -26.16
C PRO A 28 -32.22 6.49 -26.33
N GLY A 29 -31.38 6.79 -27.32
CA GLY A 29 -30.94 8.15 -27.63
C GLY A 29 -29.83 8.70 -26.72
N GLN A 30 -29.38 7.97 -25.70
CA GLN A 30 -28.25 8.36 -24.86
C GLN A 30 -26.97 7.60 -25.26
N HIS A 31 -25.83 8.20 -24.97
CA HIS A 31 -24.52 7.56 -25.11
C HIS A 31 -24.25 6.60 -23.94
N LEU A 32 -23.40 5.61 -24.17
CA LEU A 32 -22.98 4.63 -23.16
C LEU A 32 -22.46 5.33 -21.91
N SER A 33 -23.04 5.07 -20.75
CA SER A 33 -22.61 5.64 -19.48
C SER A 33 -21.31 5.01 -18.96
N ARG A 34 -20.69 5.62 -17.94
CA ARG A 34 -19.50 5.05 -17.29
C ARG A 34 -19.79 3.72 -16.58
N ALA A 35 -21.00 3.56 -16.05
CA ALA A 35 -21.42 2.32 -15.39
C ALA A 35 -21.60 1.21 -16.42
N GLU A 36 -22.34 1.49 -17.51
CA GLU A 36 -22.52 0.52 -18.59
C GLU A 36 -21.20 0.15 -19.28
N LEU A 37 -20.27 1.11 -19.42
CA LEU A 37 -18.93 0.80 -19.91
C LEU A 37 -18.17 -0.11 -18.93
N ALA A 38 -18.26 0.13 -17.62
CA ALA A 38 -17.62 -0.73 -16.63
C ALA A 38 -18.18 -2.16 -16.66
N ASP A 39 -19.50 -2.31 -16.76
CA ASP A 39 -20.16 -3.61 -16.89
C ASP A 39 -19.74 -4.34 -18.18
N ALA A 40 -19.66 -3.62 -19.30
CA ALA A 40 -19.20 -4.17 -20.57
C ALA A 40 -17.73 -4.60 -20.51
N ILE A 41 -16.87 -3.86 -19.81
CA ILE A 41 -15.45 -4.22 -19.58
C ILE A 41 -15.36 -5.49 -18.74
N ASN A 42 -16.14 -5.61 -17.67
CA ASN A 42 -16.14 -6.81 -16.83
C ASN A 42 -16.59 -8.04 -17.63
N ALA A 43 -17.67 -7.90 -18.42
CA ALA A 43 -18.12 -8.97 -19.29
C ALA A 43 -17.09 -9.33 -20.39
N ALA A 44 -16.32 -8.34 -20.89
CA ALA A 44 -15.23 -8.60 -21.84
C ALA A 44 -14.03 -9.30 -21.18
N LEU A 45 -13.71 -8.98 -19.92
CA LEU A 45 -12.68 -9.70 -19.16
C LEU A 45 -13.03 -11.19 -19.03
N ASP A 46 -14.30 -11.50 -18.72
CA ASP A 46 -14.76 -12.89 -18.61
C ASP A 46 -14.67 -13.64 -19.94
N ARG A 47 -15.02 -12.96 -21.06
CA ARG A 47 -14.94 -13.55 -22.40
C ARG A 47 -13.52 -13.73 -22.91
N LEU A 48 -12.61 -12.78 -22.65
CA LEU A 48 -11.22 -12.85 -23.13
C LEU A 48 -10.38 -13.86 -22.38
N TYR A 49 -10.73 -14.14 -21.13
CA TYR A 49 -9.90 -14.95 -20.23
C TYR A 49 -10.73 -16.06 -19.59
N THR A 50 -11.46 -16.81 -20.42
CA THR A 50 -12.25 -17.97 -19.99
C THR A 50 -11.39 -18.96 -19.21
N GLY A 51 -11.85 -19.36 -18.02
CA GLY A 51 -11.13 -20.29 -17.14
C GLY A 51 -10.11 -19.64 -16.21
N ARG A 52 -9.97 -18.31 -16.22
CA ARG A 52 -9.17 -17.56 -15.22
C ARG A 52 -10.08 -16.69 -14.37
N SER A 53 -9.86 -16.68 -13.05
CA SER A 53 -10.54 -15.74 -12.15
C SER A 53 -9.95 -14.34 -12.30
N LEU A 54 -10.69 -13.42 -12.93
CA LEU A 54 -10.31 -12.01 -13.10
C LEU A 54 -11.18 -11.05 -12.29
N THR A 55 -11.88 -11.53 -11.27
CA THR A 55 -12.75 -10.70 -10.43
C THR A 55 -11.99 -9.53 -9.79
N ALA A 56 -10.73 -9.72 -9.42
CA ALA A 56 -9.85 -8.64 -8.92
C ALA A 56 -9.53 -7.57 -9.98
N HIS A 57 -9.68 -7.90 -11.27
CA HIS A 57 -9.53 -6.98 -12.39
C HIS A 57 -10.82 -6.25 -12.75
N TYR A 58 -11.95 -6.60 -12.15
CA TYR A 58 -13.20 -5.91 -12.39
C TYR A 58 -13.09 -4.43 -12.03
N VAL A 59 -13.86 -3.65 -12.77
CA VAL A 59 -13.84 -2.19 -12.71
C VAL A 59 -15.24 -1.66 -12.45
N ASP A 60 -15.30 -0.46 -11.90
CA ASP A 60 -16.55 0.27 -11.68
C ASP A 60 -16.55 1.61 -12.44
N HIS A 61 -17.67 2.32 -12.38
CA HIS A 61 -17.81 3.63 -13.01
C HIS A 61 -16.77 4.67 -12.51
N ARG A 62 -16.26 4.53 -11.27
CA ARG A 62 -15.26 5.44 -10.70
C ARG A 62 -13.90 5.20 -11.34
N TRP A 63 -13.53 3.95 -11.56
CA TRP A 63 -12.32 3.56 -12.26
C TRP A 63 -12.31 4.09 -13.70
N VAL A 64 -13.41 3.95 -14.43
CA VAL A 64 -13.58 4.55 -15.77
C VAL A 64 -13.41 6.07 -15.70
N GLY A 65 -14.01 6.72 -14.68
CA GLY A 65 -13.85 8.15 -14.45
C GLY A 65 -12.40 8.58 -14.21
N LYS A 66 -11.59 7.80 -13.48
CA LYS A 66 -10.16 8.09 -13.26
C LYS A 66 -9.35 8.02 -14.57
N LEU A 67 -9.68 7.09 -15.45
CA LEU A 67 -9.08 6.99 -16.79
C LEU A 67 -9.45 8.16 -17.69
N GLU A 68 -10.73 8.54 -17.73
CA GLU A 68 -11.20 9.68 -18.53
C GLU A 68 -10.62 11.02 -18.05
N ARG A 69 -10.47 11.21 -16.74
CA ARG A 69 -9.80 12.40 -16.18
C ARG A 69 -8.29 12.36 -16.35
N GLY A 70 -7.72 11.19 -16.58
CA GLY A 70 -6.29 11.03 -16.80
C GLY A 70 -5.44 10.86 -15.55
N GLU A 71 -6.09 10.66 -14.41
CA GLU A 71 -5.46 10.36 -13.11
C GLU A 71 -4.81 8.97 -13.14
N HIS A 72 -5.35 8.06 -13.95
CA HIS A 72 -4.76 6.77 -14.26
C HIS A 72 -4.62 6.66 -15.78
N ARG A 73 -3.40 6.39 -16.26
CA ARG A 73 -3.08 6.42 -17.71
C ARG A 73 -2.78 5.07 -18.32
N TRP A 74 -2.40 4.11 -17.49
CA TRP A 74 -1.87 2.84 -17.93
C TRP A 74 -2.43 1.67 -17.10
N PRO A 75 -3.64 1.19 -17.46
CA PRO A 75 -4.25 -0.01 -16.87
C PRO A 75 -3.40 -1.27 -17.03
N SER A 76 -3.75 -2.34 -16.31
CA SER A 76 -3.15 -3.66 -16.52
C SER A 76 -3.41 -4.18 -17.94
N HIS A 77 -2.59 -5.11 -18.41
CA HIS A 77 -2.71 -5.66 -19.76
C HIS A 77 -4.12 -6.20 -20.06
N GLU A 78 -4.71 -6.91 -19.10
CA GLU A 78 -6.04 -7.52 -19.19
C GLU A 78 -7.13 -6.45 -19.36
N ARG A 79 -7.06 -5.38 -18.56
CA ARG A 79 -8.01 -4.25 -18.65
C ARG A 79 -7.85 -3.47 -19.95
N ARG A 80 -6.63 -3.31 -20.46
CA ARG A 80 -6.39 -2.68 -21.78
C ARG A 80 -6.95 -3.52 -22.92
N ALA A 81 -6.78 -4.85 -22.87
CA ALA A 81 -7.37 -5.76 -23.85
C ALA A 81 -8.91 -5.71 -23.84
N ALA A 82 -9.53 -5.73 -22.66
CA ALA A 82 -10.98 -5.61 -22.51
C ALA A 82 -11.50 -4.24 -23.00
N LEU A 83 -10.80 -3.14 -22.67
CA LEU A 83 -11.12 -1.80 -23.17
C LEU A 83 -11.10 -1.73 -24.69
N ARG A 84 -10.06 -2.30 -25.32
CA ARG A 84 -9.93 -2.36 -26.78
C ARG A 84 -11.07 -3.14 -27.42
N GLN A 85 -11.45 -4.29 -26.85
CA GLN A 85 -12.57 -5.08 -27.36
C GLN A 85 -13.91 -4.36 -27.22
N VAL A 86 -14.17 -3.71 -26.08
CA VAL A 86 -15.47 -3.05 -25.83
C VAL A 86 -15.64 -1.77 -26.66
N LEU A 87 -14.56 -1.00 -26.82
CA LEU A 87 -14.58 0.28 -27.52
C LEU A 87 -14.19 0.20 -28.99
N ASP A 88 -14.05 -1.03 -29.51
CA ASP A 88 -13.65 -1.32 -30.89
C ASP A 88 -12.38 -0.57 -31.33
N ALA A 89 -11.34 -0.66 -30.50
CA ALA A 89 -10.04 -0.05 -30.75
C ALA A 89 -8.98 -1.11 -31.04
N THR A 90 -8.19 -0.89 -32.09
CA THR A 90 -7.14 -1.82 -32.50
C THR A 90 -5.92 -1.70 -31.59
N THR A 91 -5.63 -0.48 -31.13
CA THR A 91 -4.43 -0.15 -30.35
C THR A 91 -4.73 0.60 -29.06
N ASP A 92 -3.84 0.47 -28.07
CA ASP A 92 -3.96 1.19 -26.78
C ASP A 92 -3.92 2.72 -27.00
N THR A 93 -3.18 3.18 -28.02
CA THR A 93 -3.04 4.61 -28.38
C THR A 93 -4.31 5.23 -28.94
N GLU A 94 -5.16 4.48 -29.64
CA GLU A 94 -6.48 4.95 -30.10
C GLU A 94 -7.41 5.30 -28.92
N LEU A 95 -7.19 4.69 -27.77
CA LEU A 95 -7.88 4.98 -26.51
C LEU A 95 -7.14 6.00 -25.63
N GLY A 96 -6.05 6.59 -26.12
CA GLY A 96 -5.20 7.48 -25.35
C GLY A 96 -4.48 6.81 -24.17
N LEU A 97 -4.31 5.49 -24.22
CA LEU A 97 -3.57 4.72 -23.23
C LEU A 97 -2.11 4.62 -23.68
N TYR A 98 -1.19 5.05 -22.84
CA TYR A 98 0.25 4.92 -23.08
C TYR A 98 0.99 4.75 -21.76
N SER A 99 2.13 4.05 -21.79
CA SER A 99 3.00 3.92 -20.64
C SER A 99 3.85 5.19 -20.50
N PRO A 100 3.81 5.90 -19.36
CA PRO A 100 4.67 7.07 -19.15
C PRO A 100 6.18 6.75 -19.11
N ARG A 101 6.56 5.46 -19.10
CA ARG A 101 7.95 4.99 -18.95
C ARG A 101 8.51 4.29 -20.19
N ARG A 102 7.82 4.32 -21.34
CA ARG A 102 8.33 3.76 -22.60
C ARG A 102 7.87 4.58 -23.80
N THR A 103 8.75 5.44 -24.30
CA THR A 103 8.80 5.79 -25.71
C THR A 103 9.98 5.04 -26.33
N PRO A 104 9.80 4.30 -27.45
CA PRO A 104 10.89 3.73 -28.22
C PRO A 104 11.66 4.83 -28.98
N ASP A 105 12.97 4.62 -29.13
CA ASP A 105 13.87 5.42 -29.96
C ASP A 105 13.33 5.62 -31.38
N ALA A 106 13.24 6.89 -31.80
CA ALA A 106 13.27 7.27 -33.20
C ALA A 106 13.95 8.65 -33.32
N ILE A 107 15.19 8.57 -33.81
CA ILE A 107 16.05 9.60 -34.37
C ILE A 107 15.32 10.90 -34.76
N ARG A 108 15.73 12.01 -34.17
CA ARG A 108 15.88 13.26 -34.92
C ARG A 108 16.91 14.19 -34.27
N SER A 109 18.06 14.23 -34.93
CA SER A 109 19.11 15.23 -34.81
C SER A 109 18.52 16.64 -34.91
N GLY A 110 18.95 17.52 -34.00
CA GLY A 110 18.62 18.94 -34.02
C GLY A 110 19.43 19.67 -32.96
N HIS A 111 20.53 20.29 -33.38
CA HIS A 111 21.27 21.27 -32.61
C HIS A 111 20.33 22.27 -31.93
N VAL A 112 20.49 22.46 -30.61
CA VAL A 112 20.08 23.69 -29.92
C VAL A 112 21.16 24.02 -28.89
N GLN A 113 21.61 25.27 -28.98
CA GLN A 113 22.68 25.91 -28.26
C GLN A 113 22.49 25.90 -26.75
N ASP A 114 23.64 25.90 -26.07
CA ASP A 114 23.82 26.40 -24.71
C ASP A 114 23.06 27.71 -24.49
N GLN A 115 22.09 27.69 -23.57
CA GLN A 115 21.72 28.86 -22.78
C GLN A 115 21.46 28.45 -21.33
N PRO A 116 22.03 29.19 -20.35
CA PRO A 116 22.00 28.81 -18.94
C PRO A 116 20.62 29.11 -18.36
N ALA A 117 19.85 28.07 -18.07
CA ALA A 117 18.58 28.22 -17.37
C ALA A 117 18.86 28.49 -15.88
N THR A 118 18.70 29.77 -15.52
CA THR A 118 18.60 30.30 -14.15
C THR A 118 17.89 29.33 -13.20
N ARG A 119 18.65 28.84 -12.23
CA ARG A 119 18.18 28.24 -10.97
C ARG A 119 17.15 29.20 -10.36
N ARG A 120 15.85 28.91 -10.48
CA ARG A 120 14.88 29.48 -9.55
C ARG A 120 15.12 28.79 -8.20
N LEU A 121 15.97 29.42 -7.41
CA LEU A 121 16.00 29.25 -5.97
C LEU A 121 14.62 29.63 -5.46
N LEU A 122 13.73 28.64 -5.33
CA LEU A 122 12.74 28.71 -4.28
C LEU A 122 13.57 28.81 -3.00
N HIS A 123 13.51 29.98 -2.35
CA HIS A 123 14.09 30.16 -1.03
C HIS A 123 13.34 29.21 -0.09
N VAL A 124 13.83 27.98 0.01
CA VAL A 124 13.49 27.07 1.09
C VAL A 124 14.02 27.74 2.35
N HIS A 125 13.14 28.01 3.30
CA HIS A 125 13.55 28.47 4.61
C HIS A 125 14.11 27.27 5.36
N VAL A 126 15.29 26.80 4.96
CA VAL A 126 15.98 25.72 5.64
C VAL A 126 16.40 26.25 7.00
N SER A 127 15.98 25.59 8.07
CA SER A 127 16.38 25.97 9.43
C SER A 127 17.91 25.96 9.53
N GLY A 128 18.53 27.14 9.69
CA GLY A 128 19.99 27.26 9.78
C GLY A 128 20.60 26.37 10.85
N LYS A 129 19.85 26.14 11.94
CA LYS A 129 20.24 25.23 13.03
C LYS A 129 20.40 23.76 12.59
N LEU A 130 19.61 23.30 11.62
CA LEU A 130 19.76 21.95 11.08
C LEU A 130 20.93 21.88 10.11
N LEU A 131 21.16 22.90 9.28
CA LEU A 131 22.29 22.91 8.35
C LEU A 131 23.66 22.83 9.04
N ASP A 132 23.77 23.42 10.23
CA ASP A 132 25.02 23.43 11.02
C ASP A 132 25.20 22.16 11.88
N GLY A 133 24.21 21.27 11.93
CA GLY A 133 24.21 20.08 12.77
C GLY A 133 24.81 18.84 12.09
N ASP A 134 25.28 17.87 12.89
CA ASP A 134 25.70 16.55 12.41
C ASP A 134 24.47 15.70 12.03
N PRO A 135 24.32 15.29 10.76
CA PRO A 135 23.20 14.45 10.33
C PRO A 135 23.10 13.11 11.05
N GLU A 136 24.22 12.58 11.56
CA GLU A 136 24.20 11.35 12.36
C GLU A 136 23.46 11.51 13.68
N ALA A 137 23.60 12.67 14.32
CA ALA A 137 22.87 13.00 15.54
C ALA A 137 21.34 13.05 15.32
N TRP A 138 20.87 13.18 14.08
CA TRP A 138 19.43 13.18 13.77
C TRP A 138 18.80 11.80 13.89
N LEU A 139 19.58 10.71 13.91
CA LEU A 139 19.03 9.38 14.18
C LEU A 139 18.51 9.27 15.62
N HIS A 140 19.14 9.93 16.59
CA HIS A 140 18.60 10.03 17.94
C HIS A 140 17.29 10.81 17.99
N ALA A 141 17.19 11.91 17.23
CA ALA A 141 15.93 12.65 17.10
C ALA A 141 14.84 11.81 16.41
N LEU A 142 15.22 10.96 15.45
CA LEU A 142 14.31 10.00 14.84
C LEU A 142 13.81 8.98 15.85
N ASP A 143 14.69 8.42 16.68
CA ASP A 143 14.30 7.47 17.75
C ASP A 143 13.31 8.13 18.74
N GLU A 144 13.54 9.40 19.11
CA GLU A 144 12.59 10.16 19.92
C GLU A 144 11.24 10.33 19.24
N PHE A 145 11.20 10.47 17.90
CA PHE A 145 9.95 10.60 17.15
C PHE A 145 9.22 9.26 17.04
N THR A 146 9.92 8.18 16.73
CA THR A 146 9.33 6.84 16.58
C THR A 146 8.82 6.28 17.90
N ASN A 147 9.40 6.71 19.03
CA ASN A 147 8.94 6.31 20.37
C ASN A 147 7.72 7.10 20.87
N GLN A 148 7.27 8.14 20.16
CA GLN A 148 6.03 8.84 20.52
C GLN A 148 4.80 7.97 20.20
N PRO A 149 3.70 8.11 20.97
CA PRO A 149 2.45 7.42 20.67
C PRO A 149 2.00 7.69 19.24
N MET A 150 1.66 6.64 18.48
CA MET A 150 1.38 6.76 17.04
C MET A 150 0.33 7.81 16.68
N ARG A 151 -0.62 8.10 17.58
CA ARG A 151 -1.62 9.17 17.43
C ARG A 151 -1.03 10.58 17.24
N THR A 152 0.24 10.80 17.61
CA THR A 152 0.94 12.09 17.49
C THR A 152 1.77 12.20 16.21
N TRP A 153 1.90 11.11 15.45
CA TRP A 153 2.73 11.07 14.24
C TRP A 153 2.25 12.00 13.12
N PRO A 154 0.93 12.19 12.87
CA PRO A 154 0.48 13.16 11.87
C PRO A 154 1.01 14.57 12.11
N GLN A 155 1.15 14.98 13.38
CA GLN A 155 1.67 16.29 13.79
C GLN A 155 3.20 16.40 13.57
N LEU A 156 3.92 15.28 13.50
CA LEU A 156 5.36 15.25 13.24
C LEU A 156 5.70 15.44 11.75
N ARG A 157 4.72 15.31 10.84
CA ARG A 157 4.93 15.37 9.39
C ARG A 157 5.77 16.56 8.95
N GLY A 158 5.42 17.76 9.40
CA GLY A 158 6.14 19.00 9.01
C GLY A 158 7.60 18.97 9.45
N ARG A 159 7.86 18.52 10.69
CA ARG A 159 9.23 18.41 11.23
C ARG A 159 10.05 17.35 10.49
N VAL A 160 9.46 16.18 10.21
CA VAL A 160 10.10 15.11 9.42
C VAL A 160 10.46 15.61 8.02
N GLN A 161 9.57 16.40 7.40
CA GLN A 161 9.82 16.99 6.10
C GLN A 161 10.98 18.00 6.11
N GLU A 162 11.10 18.82 7.16
CA GLU A 162 12.26 19.73 7.32
C GLU A 162 13.60 18.98 7.30
N TYR A 163 13.71 17.84 8.01
CA TYR A 163 14.92 17.00 7.96
C TYR A 163 15.20 16.48 6.55
N LEU A 164 14.18 16.00 5.84
CA LEU A 164 14.32 15.46 4.48
C LEU A 164 14.72 16.54 3.46
N GLU A 165 14.22 17.77 3.61
CA GLU A 165 14.61 18.91 2.78
C GLU A 165 16.07 19.33 3.01
N VAL A 166 16.55 19.29 4.27
CA VAL A 166 17.96 19.52 4.58
C VAL A 166 18.84 18.41 3.98
N LEU A 167 18.42 17.15 4.08
CA LEU A 167 19.14 16.02 3.48
C LEU A 167 19.27 16.15 1.96
N ASP A 168 18.19 16.58 1.27
CA ASP A 168 18.22 16.88 -0.16
C ASP A 168 19.24 17.98 -0.49
N HIS A 169 19.36 19.00 0.36
CA HIS A 169 20.36 20.05 0.21
C HIS A 169 21.80 19.53 0.39
N LEU A 170 22.05 18.75 1.46
CA LEU A 170 23.38 18.24 1.81
C LEU A 170 23.91 17.19 0.80
N GLN A 171 23.02 16.45 0.14
CA GLN A 171 23.37 15.44 -0.86
C GLN A 171 23.69 16.04 -2.24
N GLY A 172 23.67 17.37 -2.41
CA GLY A 172 23.97 18.05 -3.65
C GLY A 172 25.36 17.72 -4.22
N GLY A 173 25.41 16.82 -5.21
CA GLY A 173 26.53 16.63 -6.14
C GLY A 173 27.28 15.29 -6.05
N HIS A 174 27.24 14.56 -4.93
CA HIS A 174 27.94 13.28 -4.77
C HIS A 174 27.21 12.37 -3.76
N VAL A 175 27.24 11.05 -3.98
CA VAL A 175 26.70 10.06 -3.03
C VAL A 175 27.56 10.05 -1.77
N ARG A 176 26.92 10.21 -0.61
CA ARG A 176 27.56 10.15 0.72
C ARG A 176 26.87 9.04 1.53
N PRO A 177 27.47 7.85 1.69
CA PRO A 177 26.80 6.69 2.30
C PRO A 177 26.19 6.96 3.68
N HIS A 178 26.86 7.74 4.53
CA HIS A 178 26.33 8.14 5.84
C HIS A 178 25.04 8.99 5.71
N LEU A 179 25.01 9.98 4.81
CA LEU A 179 23.79 10.76 4.55
C LEU A 179 22.69 9.92 3.91
N ALA A 180 23.05 8.96 3.06
CA ALA A 180 22.09 8.03 2.46
C ALA A 180 21.44 7.18 3.55
N ARG A 181 22.19 6.70 4.54
CA ARG A 181 21.64 5.94 5.67
C ARG A 181 20.65 6.75 6.50
N VAL A 182 21.01 7.99 6.84
CA VAL A 182 20.12 8.90 7.58
C VAL A 182 18.85 9.17 6.77
N ASP A 183 18.98 9.51 5.49
CA ASP A 183 17.84 9.72 4.58
C ASP A 183 16.95 8.48 4.47
N ALA A 184 17.55 7.29 4.35
CA ALA A 184 16.80 6.04 4.28
C ALA A 184 15.90 5.85 5.51
N ARG A 185 16.41 6.11 6.71
CA ARG A 185 15.67 5.99 7.99
C ARG A 185 14.57 7.04 8.11
N TRP A 186 14.84 8.31 7.79
CA TRP A 186 13.83 9.37 7.84
C TRP A 186 12.73 9.18 6.78
N SER A 187 13.10 8.73 5.57
CA SER A 187 12.16 8.41 4.50
C SER A 187 11.28 7.21 4.85
N GLU A 188 11.85 6.21 5.53
CA GLU A 188 11.11 5.06 6.05
C GLU A 188 10.03 5.54 7.03
N PHE A 189 10.40 6.36 8.02
CA PHE A 189 9.44 6.85 9.00
C PHE A 189 8.37 7.76 8.37
N MET A 190 8.75 8.63 7.43
CA MET A 190 7.80 9.43 6.66
C MET A 190 6.80 8.56 5.89
N SER A 191 7.23 7.38 5.43
CA SER A 191 6.32 6.42 4.80
C SER A 191 5.26 5.88 5.76
N TRP A 192 5.61 5.63 7.03
CA TRP A 192 4.67 5.24 8.07
C TRP A 192 3.63 6.33 8.36
N ILE A 193 4.08 7.58 8.48
CA ILE A 193 3.19 8.74 8.65
C ILE A 193 2.22 8.83 7.45
N ALA A 194 2.76 8.72 6.24
CA ALA A 194 1.99 8.81 5.00
C ALA A 194 1.06 7.61 4.77
N ASP A 195 1.34 6.43 5.30
CA ASP A 195 0.47 5.25 5.22
C ASP A 195 -0.71 5.31 6.20
N ASN A 196 -0.55 6.03 7.31
CA ASN A 196 -1.56 6.17 8.38
C ASN A 196 -2.41 7.44 8.25
N THR A 197 -2.29 8.17 7.14
CA THR A 197 -3.07 9.39 6.85
C THR A 197 -3.82 9.23 5.52
N ALA A 198 -4.93 9.94 5.34
CA ALA A 198 -5.72 9.91 4.12
C ALA A 198 -5.45 11.14 3.23
N PRO A 199 -5.28 10.99 1.89
CA PRO A 199 -5.05 9.72 1.19
C PRO A 199 -3.66 9.16 1.50
N PRO A 200 -3.47 7.82 1.44
CA PRO A 200 -2.18 7.23 1.77
C PRO A 200 -1.16 7.46 0.65
N GLU A 201 -0.05 8.13 0.94
CA GLU A 201 0.97 8.55 -0.06
C GLU A 201 2.37 7.96 0.18
N GLY A 202 2.50 6.98 1.07
CA GLY A 202 3.78 6.38 1.48
C GLY A 202 4.64 5.74 0.40
N TRP A 203 4.14 5.51 -0.83
CA TRP A 203 4.91 4.83 -1.88
C TRP A 203 6.19 5.60 -2.27
N ALA A 204 6.10 6.92 -2.46
CA ALA A 204 7.25 7.72 -2.87
C ALA A 204 8.34 7.73 -1.78
N TRP A 205 7.92 7.73 -0.52
CA TRP A 205 8.81 7.68 0.65
C TRP A 205 9.45 6.30 0.84
N LEU A 206 8.70 5.21 0.65
CA LEU A 206 9.27 3.85 0.64
C LEU A 206 10.26 3.64 -0.52
N ASP A 207 9.95 4.15 -1.72
CA ASP A 207 10.84 4.08 -2.89
C ASP A 207 12.14 4.85 -2.64
N ARG A 208 12.03 6.07 -2.08
CA ARG A 208 13.18 6.88 -1.64
C ARG A 208 14.01 6.13 -0.60
N SER A 209 13.38 5.63 0.46
CA SER A 209 14.04 4.87 1.53
C SER A 209 14.79 3.66 0.98
N HIS A 210 14.16 2.89 0.09
CA HIS A 210 14.78 1.73 -0.55
C HIS A 210 16.02 2.11 -1.38
N CYS A 211 15.93 3.13 -2.22
CA CYS A 211 17.08 3.61 -3.02
C CYS A 211 18.23 4.05 -2.11
N ARG A 212 17.92 4.79 -1.04
CA ARG A 212 18.92 5.30 -0.08
C ARG A 212 19.55 4.18 0.76
N ALA A 213 18.78 3.15 1.10
CA ALA A 213 19.31 1.97 1.79
C ALA A 213 20.31 1.20 0.92
N ILE A 214 20.05 1.09 -0.39
CA ILE A 214 21.01 0.50 -1.35
C ILE A 214 22.29 1.35 -1.43
N GLU A 215 22.16 2.68 -1.53
CA GLU A 215 23.32 3.59 -1.56
C GLU A 215 24.16 3.54 -0.26
N ALA A 216 23.53 3.19 0.86
CA ALA A 216 24.16 3.04 2.16
C ALA A 216 24.66 1.62 2.46
N ASP A 217 24.45 0.65 1.56
CA ASP A 217 24.72 -0.78 1.76
C ASP A 217 24.00 -1.38 3.00
N ASP A 218 22.81 -0.87 3.32
CA ASP A 218 21.99 -1.33 4.46
C ASP A 218 21.06 -2.48 4.03
N SER A 219 21.58 -3.70 4.07
CA SER A 219 20.84 -4.92 3.67
C SER A 219 19.56 -5.15 4.48
N SER A 220 19.54 -4.81 5.77
CA SER A 220 18.38 -4.95 6.65
C SER A 220 17.26 -4.02 6.22
N LEU A 221 17.57 -2.73 6.00
CA LEU A 221 16.58 -1.76 5.55
C LEU A 221 16.15 -2.01 4.08
N VAL A 222 17.02 -2.55 3.23
CA VAL A 222 16.64 -3.02 1.89
C VAL A 222 15.59 -4.13 1.96
N ALA A 223 15.81 -5.14 2.80
CA ALA A 223 14.83 -6.22 3.01
C ALA A 223 13.51 -5.67 3.58
N TYR A 224 13.60 -4.84 4.61
CA TYR A 224 12.44 -4.24 5.27
C TYR A 224 11.60 -3.34 4.35
N THR A 225 12.24 -2.49 3.53
CA THR A 225 11.52 -1.61 2.58
C THR A 225 10.80 -2.40 1.49
N LEU A 226 11.41 -3.48 0.96
CA LEU A 226 10.75 -4.39 0.01
C LEU A 226 9.56 -5.10 0.67
N MET A 227 9.72 -5.56 1.91
CA MET A 227 8.66 -6.15 2.73
C MET A 227 7.47 -5.18 2.90
N ARG A 228 7.74 -3.91 3.22
CA ARG A 228 6.73 -2.84 3.32
C ARG A 228 6.06 -2.50 1.99
N GLN A 229 6.81 -2.52 0.89
CA GLN A 229 6.24 -2.37 -0.46
C GLN A 229 5.26 -3.51 -0.78
N SER A 230 5.56 -4.75 -0.37
CA SER A 230 4.62 -5.87 -0.46
C SER A 230 3.36 -5.64 0.38
N GLN A 231 3.50 -5.21 1.64
CA GLN A 231 2.37 -4.90 2.51
C GLN A 231 1.45 -3.86 1.86
N ARG A 232 2.03 -2.77 1.34
CA ARG A 232 1.25 -1.72 0.67
C ARG A 232 0.59 -2.21 -0.62
N ALA A 233 1.23 -3.12 -1.35
CA ALA A 233 0.62 -3.73 -2.53
C ALA A 233 -0.60 -4.60 -2.17
N LEU A 234 -0.53 -5.41 -1.10
CA LEU A 234 -1.67 -6.17 -0.56
C LEU A 234 -2.80 -5.25 -0.12
N ASP A 235 -2.47 -4.21 0.63
CA ASP A 235 -3.43 -3.21 1.09
C ASP A 235 -4.18 -2.49 -0.06
N ASN A 236 -3.59 -2.47 -1.25
CA ASN A 236 -4.19 -1.91 -2.49
C ASN A 236 -4.84 -2.99 -3.39
N GLY A 237 -4.82 -4.26 -2.97
CA GLY A 237 -5.32 -5.40 -3.76
C GLY A 237 -4.42 -5.81 -4.94
N ASP A 238 -3.18 -5.32 -5.02
CA ASP A 238 -2.22 -5.70 -6.07
C ASP A 238 -1.38 -6.90 -5.62
N VAL A 239 -2.01 -8.08 -5.61
CA VAL A 239 -1.42 -9.35 -5.17
C VAL A 239 -0.18 -9.71 -5.99
N ARG A 240 -0.16 -9.42 -7.30
CA ARG A 240 0.98 -9.72 -8.18
C ARG A 240 2.21 -8.93 -7.76
N THR A 241 2.04 -7.62 -7.54
CA THR A 241 3.12 -6.75 -7.07
C THR A 241 3.56 -7.15 -5.67
N ALA A 242 2.64 -7.55 -4.80
CA ALA A 242 2.97 -8.06 -3.47
C ALA A 242 3.90 -9.27 -3.52
N ILE A 243 3.59 -10.30 -4.32
CA ILE A 243 4.44 -11.50 -4.47
C ILE A 243 5.85 -11.14 -4.95
N VAL A 244 5.96 -10.20 -5.91
CA VAL A 244 7.27 -9.77 -6.42
C VAL A 244 8.11 -9.13 -5.31
N PHE A 245 7.52 -8.20 -4.56
CA PHE A 245 8.25 -7.49 -3.50
C PHE A 245 8.57 -8.38 -2.30
N SER A 246 7.64 -9.25 -1.89
CA SER A 246 7.87 -10.17 -0.77
C SER A 246 8.95 -11.21 -1.08
N ARG A 247 9.00 -11.75 -2.31
CA ARG A 247 10.09 -12.65 -2.71
C ARG A 247 11.43 -11.92 -2.77
N ARG A 248 11.45 -10.68 -3.29
CA ARG A 248 12.66 -9.85 -3.35
C ARG A 248 13.17 -9.46 -1.97
N SER A 249 12.30 -9.32 -0.97
CA SER A 249 12.73 -8.98 0.40
C SER A 249 13.57 -10.07 1.06
N LEU A 250 13.58 -11.30 0.52
CA LEU A 250 14.42 -12.41 0.98
C LEU A 250 15.79 -12.49 0.27
N ALA A 251 16.04 -11.66 -0.74
CA ALA A 251 17.29 -11.66 -1.51
C ALA A 251 18.52 -11.14 -0.73
N PRO A 252 18.41 -10.12 0.14
CA PRO A 252 19.55 -9.68 0.95
C PRO A 252 20.06 -10.80 1.87
N SER A 253 21.37 -11.02 1.88
CA SER A 253 22.00 -12.21 2.50
C SER A 253 22.34 -12.03 3.99
N SER A 254 22.49 -10.79 4.46
CA SER A 254 22.80 -10.47 5.86
C SER A 254 21.64 -9.66 6.45
N VAL A 255 20.66 -10.38 7.00
CA VAL A 255 19.44 -9.81 7.59
C VAL A 255 19.20 -10.50 8.93
N PRO A 256 18.90 -9.76 10.01
CA PRO A 256 18.57 -10.35 11.30
C PRO A 256 17.41 -11.37 11.18
N ALA A 257 17.45 -12.41 12.00
CA ALA A 257 16.47 -13.50 11.94
C ALA A 257 15.03 -12.97 12.10
N ARG A 258 14.80 -11.98 12.96
CA ARG A 258 13.47 -11.38 13.15
C ARG A 258 12.99 -10.61 11.92
N THR A 259 13.84 -9.80 11.27
CA THR A 259 13.52 -9.17 9.98
C THR A 259 13.25 -10.21 8.89
N ARG A 260 14.01 -11.31 8.88
CA ARG A 260 13.78 -12.43 7.96
C ARG A 260 12.43 -13.12 8.22
N ALA A 261 12.06 -13.33 9.49
CA ALA A 261 10.75 -13.83 9.90
C ALA A 261 9.64 -12.91 9.37
N LEU A 262 9.78 -11.59 9.57
CA LEU A 262 8.83 -10.60 9.10
C LEU A 262 8.67 -10.62 7.57
N CYS A 263 9.78 -10.73 6.82
CA CYS A 263 9.76 -10.92 5.37
C CYS A 263 9.00 -12.20 4.96
N LEU A 264 9.25 -13.32 5.63
CA LEU A 264 8.56 -14.58 5.38
C LEU A 264 7.06 -14.49 5.68
N THR A 265 6.64 -13.74 6.70
CA THR A 265 5.20 -13.50 6.94
C THR A 265 4.54 -12.77 5.76
N ARG A 266 5.23 -11.79 5.16
CA ARG A 266 4.70 -11.09 3.98
C ARG A 266 4.68 -11.96 2.74
N VAL A 267 5.65 -12.87 2.57
CA VAL A 267 5.61 -13.90 1.52
C VAL A 267 4.38 -14.79 1.71
N ALA A 268 4.16 -15.29 2.93
CA ALA A 268 3.01 -16.14 3.24
C ALA A 268 1.68 -15.44 2.91
N GLU A 269 1.49 -14.21 3.36
CA GLU A 269 0.23 -13.49 3.11
C GLU A 269 0.03 -13.19 1.62
N ALA A 270 1.10 -12.84 0.88
CA ALA A 270 0.99 -12.60 -0.55
C ALA A 270 0.65 -13.87 -1.36
N LEU A 271 1.22 -15.02 -0.97
CA LEU A 271 0.88 -16.32 -1.55
C LEU A 271 -0.56 -16.72 -1.22
N ALA A 272 -0.97 -16.59 0.05
CA ALA A 272 -2.34 -16.88 0.48
C ALA A 272 -3.37 -16.01 -0.24
N ALA A 273 -3.09 -14.72 -0.42
CA ALA A 273 -3.94 -13.80 -1.19
C ALA A 273 -4.07 -14.18 -2.68
N SER A 274 -3.15 -14.99 -3.21
CA SER A 274 -3.23 -15.57 -4.56
C SER A 274 -3.86 -16.97 -4.60
N GLY A 275 -4.22 -17.55 -3.45
CA GLY A 275 -4.73 -18.91 -3.34
C GLY A 275 -3.65 -19.99 -3.33
N ASP A 276 -2.39 -19.64 -3.06
CA ASP A 276 -1.26 -20.56 -3.08
C ASP A 276 -0.98 -21.14 -1.68
N ASP A 277 -1.09 -22.46 -1.54
CA ASP A 277 -0.86 -23.19 -0.29
C ASP A 277 0.61 -23.19 0.17
N GLU A 278 1.58 -22.78 -0.68
CA GLU A 278 2.96 -22.52 -0.25
C GLU A 278 3.06 -21.49 0.87
N ALA A 279 2.01 -20.69 1.09
CA ALA A 279 1.86 -19.82 2.25
C ALA A 279 2.13 -20.55 3.58
N ARG A 280 1.67 -21.80 3.74
CA ARG A 280 1.88 -22.59 4.96
C ARG A 280 3.36 -22.87 5.20
N THR A 281 4.10 -23.17 4.12
CA THR A 281 5.54 -23.39 4.17
C THR A 281 6.27 -22.12 4.59
N ALA A 282 5.87 -20.96 4.05
CA ALA A 282 6.44 -19.67 4.43
C ALA A 282 6.15 -19.32 5.91
N ILE A 283 4.96 -19.61 6.44
CA ILE A 283 4.65 -19.44 7.88
C ILE A 283 5.52 -20.35 8.74
N MET A 284 5.68 -21.63 8.39
CA MET A 284 6.56 -22.55 9.13
C MET A 284 8.01 -22.06 9.13
N ALA A 285 8.49 -21.52 8.01
CA ALA A 285 9.81 -20.92 7.94
C ALA A 285 9.90 -19.68 8.86
N ALA A 286 8.92 -18.77 8.82
CA ALA A 286 8.89 -17.59 9.68
C ALA A 286 8.96 -17.94 11.18
N ARG A 287 8.23 -18.99 11.62
CA ARG A 287 8.27 -19.46 13.01
C ARG A 287 9.66 -19.96 13.43
N ARG A 288 10.41 -20.60 12.53
CA ARG A 288 11.75 -21.13 12.83
C ARG A 288 12.81 -20.04 12.98
N GLU A 289 12.59 -18.87 12.40
CA GLU A 289 13.50 -17.72 12.51
C GLU A 289 13.38 -17.03 13.88
N LEU A 290 12.28 -17.24 14.61
CA LEU A 290 12.08 -16.64 15.93
C LEU A 290 12.63 -17.56 17.03
N PRO A 291 13.63 -17.10 17.82
CA PRO A 291 14.18 -17.90 18.92
C PRO A 291 13.17 -18.03 20.07
N ASP A 292 13.33 -19.08 20.87
CA ASP A 292 12.59 -19.22 22.13
C ASP A 292 12.90 -18.05 23.09
N ALA A 293 11.89 -17.58 23.81
CA ALA A 293 11.88 -16.38 24.64
C ALA A 293 12.94 -16.33 25.78
N GLY A 294 13.81 -17.34 25.91
CA GLY A 294 14.88 -17.43 26.90
C GLY A 294 16.25 -16.94 26.45
N ALA A 295 16.43 -16.54 25.19
CA ALA A 295 17.69 -15.98 24.73
C ALA A 295 17.73 -14.47 24.98
N ASN A 296 18.61 -14.03 25.89
CA ASN A 296 19.01 -12.61 26.07
C ASN A 296 19.79 -12.10 24.83
N ALA A 297 19.17 -12.18 23.65
CA ALA A 297 19.66 -11.46 22.49
C ALA A 297 19.34 -9.99 22.72
N VAL A 298 20.37 -9.15 22.83
CA VAL A 298 20.22 -7.71 22.71
C VAL A 298 19.45 -7.46 21.41
N ASP A 299 18.28 -6.83 21.51
CA ASP A 299 17.38 -6.68 20.38
C ASP A 299 17.92 -5.61 19.41
N GLU A 300 18.89 -6.01 18.60
CA GLU A 300 19.53 -5.17 17.57
C GLU A 300 18.65 -4.98 16.33
N ASP A 301 17.47 -5.61 16.25
CA ASP A 301 16.58 -5.49 15.10
C ASP A 301 15.57 -4.34 15.26
N ASP A 302 16.01 -3.12 14.96
CA ASP A 302 15.20 -1.89 15.05
C ASP A 302 13.86 -1.95 14.31
N PHE A 303 13.78 -2.65 13.18
CA PHE A 303 12.62 -2.57 12.29
C PHE A 303 11.58 -3.64 12.58
N ALA A 304 12.02 -4.84 12.97
CA ALA A 304 11.16 -5.98 13.14
C ALA A 304 10.88 -6.32 14.60
N ARG A 305 11.17 -5.45 15.59
CA ARG A 305 10.90 -5.69 17.04
C ARG A 305 9.48 -6.22 17.32
N HIS A 306 8.49 -5.73 16.58
CA HIS A 306 7.08 -6.13 16.70
C HIS A 306 6.78 -7.54 16.14
N CYS A 307 7.68 -8.12 15.35
CA CYS A 307 7.51 -9.44 14.76
C CYS A 307 7.88 -10.52 15.80
N ASP A 308 6.93 -10.80 16.69
CA ASP A 308 7.02 -11.85 17.70
C ASP A 308 6.20 -13.10 17.28
N PRO A 309 6.20 -14.18 18.08
CA PRO A 309 5.40 -15.36 17.77
C PRO A 309 3.88 -15.10 17.65
N ARG A 310 3.34 -14.10 18.37
CA ARG A 310 1.91 -13.71 18.30
C ARG A 310 1.62 -13.05 16.97
N TYR A 311 2.50 -12.16 16.51
CA TYR A 311 2.41 -11.54 15.18
C TYR A 311 2.43 -12.61 14.08
N VAL A 312 3.37 -13.57 14.13
CA VAL A 312 3.42 -14.67 13.14
C VAL A 312 2.14 -15.52 13.19
N ALA A 313 1.59 -15.78 14.37
CA ALA A 313 0.31 -16.50 14.51
C ALA A 313 -0.88 -15.71 13.93
N ALA A 314 -0.92 -14.39 14.07
CA ALA A 314 -1.95 -13.56 13.46
C ALA A 314 -1.88 -13.59 11.92
N VAL A 315 -0.65 -13.60 11.37
CA VAL A 315 -0.48 -13.73 9.91
C VAL A 315 -0.85 -15.13 9.42
N ASP A 316 -0.57 -16.19 10.19
CA ASP A 316 -1.06 -17.55 9.92
C ASP A 316 -2.59 -17.58 9.86
N ALA A 317 -3.28 -16.99 10.85
CA ALA A 317 -4.74 -16.88 10.85
C ALA A 317 -5.26 -16.12 9.62
N ARG A 318 -4.61 -15.01 9.24
CA ARG A 318 -4.94 -14.28 8.01
C ARG A 318 -4.76 -15.15 6.76
N CYS A 319 -3.66 -15.89 6.66
CA CYS A 319 -3.41 -16.79 5.53
C CYS A 319 -4.48 -17.89 5.42
N ARG A 320 -4.86 -18.50 6.55
CA ARG A 320 -5.93 -19.51 6.60
C ARG A 320 -7.26 -18.96 6.13
N HIS A 321 -7.63 -17.75 6.58
CA HIS A 321 -8.85 -17.09 6.11
C HIS A 321 -8.83 -16.87 4.58
N LEU A 322 -7.72 -16.35 4.04
CA LEU A 322 -7.56 -16.11 2.60
C LEU A 322 -7.60 -17.40 1.78
N LEU A 323 -7.14 -18.53 2.34
CA LEU A 323 -7.18 -19.86 1.74
C LEU A 323 -8.52 -20.60 1.96
N GLY A 324 -9.52 -19.93 2.54
CA GLY A 324 -10.87 -20.50 2.71
C GLY A 324 -11.06 -21.36 3.96
N ASP A 325 -10.20 -21.23 4.98
CA ASP A 325 -10.35 -21.83 6.31
C ASP A 325 -10.66 -20.76 7.38
N PRO A 326 -11.88 -20.18 7.36
CA PRO A 326 -12.28 -19.17 8.34
C PRO A 326 -12.45 -19.75 9.75
N THR A 327 -12.71 -21.05 9.89
CA THR A 327 -12.90 -21.71 11.19
C THR A 327 -11.60 -21.70 11.99
N SER A 328 -10.50 -22.18 11.42
CA SER A 328 -9.20 -22.12 12.09
C SER A 328 -8.74 -20.69 12.32
N ALA A 329 -8.96 -19.80 11.33
CA ALA A 329 -8.59 -18.39 11.45
C ALA A 329 -9.30 -17.71 12.63
N THR A 330 -10.61 -17.96 12.79
CA THR A 330 -11.41 -17.43 13.89
C THR A 330 -10.83 -17.86 15.24
N ALA A 331 -10.59 -19.17 15.42
CA ALA A 331 -10.06 -19.71 16.68
C ALA A 331 -8.72 -19.07 17.07
N ILE A 332 -7.80 -18.92 16.11
CA ILE A 332 -6.48 -18.30 16.37
C ILE A 332 -6.64 -16.82 16.74
N PHE A 333 -7.45 -16.05 15.98
CA PHE A 333 -7.65 -14.63 16.30
C PHE A 333 -8.32 -14.43 17.67
N GLU A 334 -9.30 -15.26 18.03
CA GLU A 334 -9.96 -15.21 19.34
C GLU A 334 -8.98 -15.47 20.48
N GLU A 335 -8.15 -16.51 20.35
CA GLU A 335 -7.09 -16.81 21.31
C GLU A 335 -6.16 -15.60 21.49
N LEU A 336 -5.63 -15.07 20.38
CA LEU A 336 -4.71 -13.94 20.39
C LEU A 336 -5.30 -12.68 21.03
N LEU A 337 -6.58 -12.40 20.79
CA LEU A 337 -7.29 -11.22 21.30
C LEU A 337 -7.87 -11.40 22.71
N SER A 338 -7.92 -12.63 23.23
CA SER A 338 -8.35 -12.96 24.59
C SER A 338 -7.20 -12.99 25.61
N ASP A 339 -5.97 -13.14 25.12
CA ASP A 339 -4.76 -13.14 25.94
C ASP A 339 -4.62 -11.82 26.74
N GLN A 340 -4.23 -11.94 28.01
CA GLN A 340 -4.05 -10.82 28.94
C GLN A 340 -2.78 -10.02 28.65
N ALA A 341 -1.82 -10.58 27.91
CA ALA A 341 -0.61 -9.87 27.53
C ALA A 341 -0.92 -8.72 26.54
N ALA A 342 -0.39 -7.53 26.84
CA ALA A 342 -0.62 -6.32 26.05
C ALA A 342 -0.28 -6.53 24.55
N ILE A 343 -1.17 -6.07 23.68
CA ILE A 343 -0.99 -6.07 22.22
C ILE A 343 -0.85 -4.61 21.78
N ALA A 344 0.02 -4.33 20.82
CA ALA A 344 0.08 -3.02 20.20
C ALA A 344 -1.31 -2.65 19.64
N PRO A 345 -1.90 -1.47 19.97
CA PRO A 345 -3.26 -1.13 19.57
C PRO A 345 -3.50 -1.16 18.06
N ILE A 346 -2.49 -0.88 17.25
CA ILE A 346 -2.58 -0.98 15.78
C ILE A 346 -2.77 -2.43 15.33
N ASP A 347 -2.02 -3.37 15.90
CA ASP A 347 -2.11 -4.79 15.56
C ASP A 347 -3.44 -5.36 16.03
N ALA A 348 -3.87 -5.05 17.25
CA ALA A 348 -5.19 -5.41 17.75
C ALA A 348 -6.31 -4.88 16.83
N GLY A 349 -6.17 -3.65 16.31
CA GLY A 349 -7.11 -3.05 15.36
C GLY A 349 -7.19 -3.82 14.05
N LEU A 350 -6.04 -4.20 13.48
CA LEU A 350 -5.96 -5.02 12.26
C LEU A 350 -6.53 -6.42 12.48
N TRP A 351 -6.21 -7.07 13.61
CA TRP A 351 -6.69 -8.41 13.92
C TRP A 351 -8.20 -8.44 14.18
N HIS A 352 -8.76 -7.42 14.82
CA HIS A 352 -10.21 -7.26 14.92
C HIS A 352 -10.87 -7.07 13.55
N ALA A 353 -10.26 -6.31 12.63
CA ALA A 353 -10.79 -6.17 11.28
C ALA A 353 -10.82 -7.52 10.54
N HIS A 354 -9.75 -8.32 10.63
CA HIS A 354 -9.67 -9.64 10.00
C HIS A 354 -10.58 -10.69 10.66
N LEU A 355 -10.70 -10.68 11.99
CA LEU A 355 -11.65 -11.53 12.71
C LEU A 355 -13.10 -11.21 12.33
N ALA A 356 -13.41 -9.93 12.13
CA ALA A 356 -14.73 -9.54 11.65
C ALA A 356 -15.05 -10.12 10.25
N GLU A 357 -14.07 -10.16 9.35
CA GLU A 357 -14.23 -10.82 8.04
C GLU A 357 -14.50 -12.33 8.20
N CYS A 358 -13.85 -13.01 9.16
CA CYS A 358 -14.07 -14.42 9.43
C CYS A 358 -15.51 -14.70 9.91
N TYR A 359 -16.09 -13.79 10.69
CA TYR A 359 -17.44 -13.92 11.24
C TYR A 359 -18.56 -13.61 10.25
N LEU A 360 -18.27 -12.87 9.18
CA LEU A 360 -19.27 -12.26 8.29
C LEU A 360 -20.37 -13.21 7.79
N HIS A 361 -20.03 -14.47 7.50
CA HIS A 361 -20.98 -15.45 6.97
C HIS A 361 -21.72 -16.27 8.05
N HIS A 362 -21.18 -16.34 9.26
CA HIS A 362 -21.69 -17.18 10.34
C HIS A 362 -22.46 -16.39 11.38
N ASP A 363 -21.96 -15.21 11.74
CA ASP A 363 -22.52 -14.35 12.77
C ASP A 363 -22.25 -12.87 12.41
N PRO A 364 -23.14 -12.23 11.62
CA PRO A 364 -22.94 -10.86 11.17
C PRO A 364 -22.98 -9.84 12.32
N GLU A 365 -23.57 -10.15 13.47
CA GLU A 365 -23.56 -9.26 14.64
C GLU A 365 -22.18 -9.28 15.31
N ARG A 366 -21.58 -10.46 15.51
CA ARG A 366 -20.18 -10.55 15.98
C ARG A 366 -19.21 -9.90 15.00
N ALA A 367 -19.43 -10.06 13.69
CA ALA A 367 -18.64 -9.38 12.68
C ALA A 367 -18.70 -7.85 12.88
N VAL A 368 -19.89 -7.30 13.12
CA VAL A 368 -20.06 -5.87 13.42
C VAL A 368 -19.34 -5.48 14.70
N ASP A 369 -19.44 -6.26 15.78
CA ASP A 369 -18.80 -5.94 17.07
C ASP A 369 -17.28 -5.83 16.93
N HIS A 370 -16.65 -6.76 16.21
CA HIS A 370 -15.22 -6.71 15.93
C HIS A 370 -14.85 -5.57 14.98
N GLY A 371 -15.66 -5.30 13.95
CA GLY A 371 -15.48 -4.12 13.09
C GLY A 371 -15.53 -2.80 13.87
N MET A 372 -16.45 -2.67 14.83
CA MET A 372 -16.57 -1.50 15.70
C MET A 372 -15.39 -1.37 16.66
N ARG A 373 -14.85 -2.49 17.19
CA ARG A 373 -13.61 -2.48 17.98
C ARG A 373 -12.42 -1.98 17.16
N ALA A 374 -12.27 -2.46 15.91
CA ALA A 374 -11.23 -1.99 15.00
C ALA A 374 -11.34 -0.47 14.75
N LEU A 375 -12.54 0.06 14.51
CA LEU A 375 -12.73 1.51 14.32
C LEU A 375 -12.41 2.33 15.58
N ARG A 376 -12.70 1.83 16.80
CA ARG A 376 -12.28 2.52 18.04
C ARG A 376 -10.76 2.56 18.18
N LEU A 377 -10.09 1.43 17.96
CA LEU A 377 -8.62 1.37 17.98
C LEU A 377 -7.99 2.26 16.91
N SER A 378 -8.67 2.45 15.77
CA SER A 378 -8.21 3.41 14.76
C SER A 378 -8.25 4.87 15.23
N ASP A 379 -9.20 5.24 16.10
CA ASP A 379 -9.25 6.58 16.71
C ASP A 379 -8.11 6.75 17.72
N GLU A 380 -7.86 5.73 18.55
CA GLU A 380 -6.80 5.73 19.56
C GLU A 380 -5.41 5.85 18.95
N THR A 381 -5.24 5.29 17.75
CA THR A 381 -3.95 5.21 17.05
C THR A 381 -3.79 6.22 15.92
N ALA A 382 -4.87 6.93 15.55
CA ALA A 382 -4.97 7.71 14.33
C ALA A 382 -4.58 6.93 13.06
N SER A 383 -4.82 5.62 13.01
CA SER A 383 -4.38 4.76 11.90
C SER A 383 -5.40 4.64 10.78
N TYR A 384 -5.13 5.29 9.64
CA TYR A 384 -5.91 5.05 8.42
C TYR A 384 -5.85 3.59 7.94
N ARG A 385 -4.75 2.88 8.23
CA ARG A 385 -4.58 1.48 7.83
C ARG A 385 -5.62 0.57 8.48
N VAL A 386 -5.92 0.78 9.75
CA VAL A 386 -6.97 0.02 10.47
C VAL A 386 -8.34 0.33 9.87
N ILE A 387 -8.64 1.60 9.57
CA ILE A 387 -9.90 1.98 8.89
C ILE A 387 -10.00 1.28 7.55
N ARG A 388 -8.95 1.31 6.73
CA ARG A 388 -8.90 0.63 5.43
C ARG A 388 -9.10 -0.88 5.57
N ALA A 389 -8.52 -1.52 6.58
CA ALA A 389 -8.69 -2.95 6.82
C ALA A 389 -10.16 -3.33 7.10
N THR A 390 -10.97 -2.41 7.63
CA THR A 390 -12.42 -2.63 7.84
C THR A 390 -13.27 -2.41 6.58
N HIS A 391 -12.67 -2.01 5.46
CA HIS A 391 -13.40 -1.71 4.23
C HIS A 391 -14.12 -2.92 3.60
N PRO A 392 -13.51 -4.12 3.49
CA PRO A 392 -14.19 -5.31 2.97
C PRO A 392 -15.46 -5.64 3.76
N LEU A 393 -15.38 -5.56 5.09
CA LEU A 393 -16.51 -5.74 5.99
C LEU A 393 -17.62 -4.70 5.72
N ALA A 394 -17.27 -3.42 5.56
CA ALA A 394 -18.24 -2.36 5.26
C ALA A 394 -18.95 -2.53 3.91
N ILE A 395 -18.28 -3.12 2.91
CA ILE A 395 -18.91 -3.48 1.65
C ILE A 395 -19.88 -4.66 1.86
N ALA A 396 -19.43 -5.72 2.53
CA ALA A 396 -20.20 -6.94 2.69
C ALA A 396 -21.47 -6.73 3.54
N LEU A 397 -21.37 -5.97 4.63
CA LEU A 397 -22.48 -5.68 5.53
C LEU A 397 -23.60 -4.85 4.88
N ARG A 398 -23.41 -4.30 3.67
CA ARG A 398 -24.52 -3.66 2.92
C ARG A 398 -25.64 -4.64 2.62
N ARG A 399 -25.33 -5.93 2.46
CA ARG A 399 -26.34 -6.99 2.29
C ARG A 399 -27.13 -7.28 3.58
N HIS A 400 -26.60 -6.82 4.72
CA HIS A 400 -27.18 -6.96 6.04
C HIS A 400 -27.73 -5.62 6.56
N SER A 401 -28.07 -4.66 5.70
CA SER A 401 -28.51 -3.30 6.09
C SER A 401 -29.83 -3.26 6.88
N ALA A 402 -30.55 -4.38 6.95
CA ALA A 402 -31.70 -4.57 7.82
C ALA A 402 -31.30 -4.66 9.30
N LEU A 403 -30.09 -5.14 9.62
CA LEU A 403 -29.55 -5.13 10.98
C LEU A 403 -29.16 -3.69 11.38
N PRO A 404 -29.72 -3.14 12.47
CA PRO A 404 -29.38 -1.80 12.93
C PRO A 404 -27.88 -1.63 13.23
N SER A 405 -27.26 -2.66 13.81
CA SER A 405 -25.83 -2.70 14.12
C SER A 405 -24.97 -2.60 12.86
N ALA A 406 -25.31 -3.34 11.79
CA ALA A 406 -24.62 -3.26 10.51
C ALA A 406 -24.69 -1.86 9.87
N ARG A 407 -25.86 -1.21 9.95
CA ARG A 407 -26.01 0.18 9.47
C ARG A 407 -25.15 1.15 10.27
N ALA A 408 -25.16 1.04 11.60
CA ALA A 408 -24.35 1.87 12.48
C ALA A 408 -22.85 1.74 12.17
N PHE A 409 -22.37 0.51 11.94
CA PHE A 409 -20.98 0.28 11.53
C PHE A 409 -20.67 0.90 10.17
N ILE A 410 -21.53 0.72 9.15
CA ILE A 410 -21.32 1.30 7.81
C ILE A 410 -21.24 2.82 7.87
N ASP A 411 -22.10 3.46 8.65
CA ASP A 411 -22.11 4.92 8.82
C ASP A 411 -20.86 5.38 9.59
N ARG A 412 -20.47 4.67 10.65
CA ARG A 412 -19.24 4.96 11.41
C ARG A 412 -17.98 4.79 10.57
N HIS A 413 -17.90 3.76 9.73
CA HIS A 413 -16.82 3.58 8.75
C HIS A 413 -16.79 4.75 7.75
N ARG A 414 -17.96 5.16 7.22
CA ARG A 414 -18.03 6.29 6.28
C ARG A 414 -17.46 7.57 6.91
N THR A 415 -17.85 7.87 8.15
CA THR A 415 -17.30 9.01 8.91
C THR A 415 -15.79 8.85 9.14
N ALA A 416 -15.31 7.66 9.50
CA ALA A 416 -13.89 7.39 9.71
C ALA A 416 -13.05 7.73 8.48
N VAL A 417 -13.53 7.35 7.29
CA VAL A 417 -12.83 7.59 6.01
C VAL A 417 -12.81 9.08 5.65
N THR A 418 -13.79 9.87 6.09
CA THR A 418 -13.89 11.30 5.75
C THR A 418 -13.18 12.23 6.73
N THR A 419 -12.95 11.81 7.96
CA THR A 419 -12.40 12.65 9.04
C THR A 419 -10.89 12.50 9.22
N GLN A 420 -10.28 11.50 8.59
CA GLN A 420 -8.84 11.21 8.61
C GLN A 420 -8.02 12.14 7.73
#